data_AF-A0A922L8F6-F1
#
_entry.id   AF-A0A922L8F6-F1
#
_cell.length_a   1.000
_cell.length_b   1.000
_cell.length_c   1.000
_cell.angle_alpha   90.00
_cell.angle_beta   90.00
_cell.angle_gamma   90.00
#
_symmetry.space_group_name_H-M   'P 1'
#
loop_
_entity.id
_entity.type
_entity.pdbx_description
1 polymer ?
#
loop_
_entity_poly.entity_id
_entity_poly.type
_entity_poly.pdbx_seq_one_letter_code
_entity_poly.pdbx_strand_id
1 'polypeptide(L)'
;MYEMSQITNNNNNNHHNNNDLTSMDTSDDDDSDQKSNNNNSYKERRREAHTQAEQKRRDAIKKGYEDLQLLVPSCTQQDAVSSYKLSKAAILQRSVEYIQTLQQQKHKREKELQTLRKEVLGLEIMRNNYEQMVHQQQQQQQQQQQRRQQQTSQQSSQISSDLMNYNNNEHQMISDEMKFEIFKTLCDGLFLSFDDSVNVGSFNQLSACTFRWLEDQCQPRNLRQIMVQILEQLKTQIA
;
A
#
# COMPACT_ATOMS: atom_id res chain seq x y z
N MET A 1 -18.30 -12.78 -0.06
CA MET A 1 -18.37 -13.25 1.35
C MET A 1 -17.23 -12.58 2.11
N TYR A 2 -17.50 -11.44 2.76
CA TYR A 2 -16.53 -10.74 3.60
C TYR A 2 -16.95 -10.92 5.05
N GLU A 3 -16.16 -11.66 5.82
CA GLU A 3 -16.41 -11.91 7.24
C GLU A 3 -15.82 -10.75 8.05
N MET A 4 -16.70 -9.86 8.51
CA MET A 4 -16.37 -8.79 9.46
C MET A 4 -16.23 -9.42 10.85
N SER A 5 -14.99 -9.59 11.32
CA SER A 5 -14.74 -9.95 12.71
C SER A 5 -15.09 -8.75 13.61
N GLN A 6 -16.21 -8.86 14.33
CA GLN A 6 -16.61 -7.90 15.35
C GLN A 6 -15.75 -8.13 16.60
N ILE A 7 -14.99 -7.11 17.00
CA ILE A 7 -14.32 -7.10 18.30
C ILE A 7 -15.38 -6.78 19.35
N THR A 8 -15.83 -7.82 20.07
CA THR A 8 -16.71 -7.68 21.23
C THR A 8 -15.94 -7.05 22.39
N ASN A 9 -16.24 -5.78 22.70
CA ASN A 9 -15.89 -5.13 23.96
C ASN A 9 -16.83 -5.65 25.07
N ASN A 10 -16.38 -6.62 25.86
CA ASN A 10 -17.07 -7.02 27.10
C ASN A 10 -16.53 -6.21 28.28
N ASN A 11 -17.13 -5.03 28.52
CA ASN A 11 -17.05 -4.34 29.80
C ASN A 11 -18.10 -4.95 30.74
N ASN A 12 -17.73 -5.99 31.49
CA ASN A 12 -18.50 -6.41 32.66
C ASN A 12 -17.98 -5.66 33.90
N ASN A 13 -18.61 -4.53 34.19
CA ASN A 13 -18.64 -3.93 35.51
C ASN A 13 -19.38 -4.88 36.46
N ASN A 14 -18.64 -5.60 37.30
CA ASN A 14 -19.21 -6.16 38.53
C ASN A 14 -18.63 -5.44 39.74
N HIS A 15 -19.47 -4.55 40.26
CA HIS A 15 -19.37 -3.98 41.58
C HIS A 15 -19.44 -5.13 42.60
N HIS A 16 -18.38 -5.35 43.38
CA HIS A 16 -18.46 -6.05 44.65
C HIS A 16 -17.77 -5.16 45.70
N ASN A 17 -18.58 -4.27 46.26
CA ASN A 17 -18.36 -3.75 47.59
C ASN A 17 -18.56 -4.90 48.57
N ASN A 18 -17.49 -5.33 49.23
CA ASN A 18 -17.57 -5.96 50.54
C ASN A 18 -16.55 -5.28 51.44
N ASN A 19 -17.00 -4.18 52.06
CA ASN A 19 -16.48 -3.76 53.35
C ASN A 19 -16.91 -4.82 54.36
N ASP A 20 -16.05 -5.78 54.67
CA ASP A 20 -16.23 -6.64 55.83
C ASP A 20 -15.12 -6.36 56.84
N LEU A 21 -15.46 -5.40 57.71
CA LEU A 21 -14.89 -5.19 59.01
C LEU A 21 -15.24 -6.40 59.88
N THR A 22 -14.34 -7.38 60.01
CA THR A 22 -14.40 -8.31 61.14
C THR A 22 -13.50 -7.82 62.25
N SER A 23 -14.15 -7.03 63.11
CA SER A 23 -13.71 -6.67 64.44
C SER A 23 -13.80 -7.90 65.36
N MET A 24 -12.77 -8.07 66.18
CA MET A 24 -12.84 -8.57 67.57
C MET A 24 -13.52 -9.93 67.82
N ASP A 25 -12.69 -10.96 67.97
CA ASP A 25 -12.95 -11.98 68.98
C ASP A 25 -11.62 -12.29 69.69
N THR A 26 -11.43 -11.66 70.84
CA THR A 26 -10.45 -12.08 71.83
C THR A 26 -11.25 -12.51 73.04
N SER A 27 -11.54 -13.80 73.12
CA SER A 27 -11.97 -14.46 74.33
C SER A 27 -10.85 -14.31 75.38
N ASP A 28 -11.09 -13.40 76.32
CA ASP A 28 -10.35 -13.28 77.57
C ASP A 28 -10.71 -14.48 78.45
N ASP A 29 -9.88 -15.52 78.40
CA ASP A 29 -9.79 -16.51 79.47
C ASP A 29 -8.41 -16.40 80.12
N ASP A 30 -8.44 -15.84 81.33
CA ASP A 30 -7.36 -15.66 82.29
C ASP A 30 -6.91 -17.03 82.83
N ASP A 31 -5.80 -17.58 82.30
CA ASP A 31 -5.08 -18.69 82.95
C ASP A 31 -3.58 -18.75 82.53
N SER A 32 -2.72 -18.48 83.52
CA SER A 32 -1.31 -18.89 83.68
C SER A 32 -0.20 -18.24 82.82
N ASP A 33 0.68 -17.50 83.52
CA ASP A 33 1.81 -16.64 83.10
C ASP A 33 2.93 -17.26 82.22
N GLN A 34 2.79 -18.47 81.69
CA GLN A 34 3.76 -19.06 80.74
C GLN A 34 3.35 -18.96 79.25
N LYS A 35 2.10 -18.60 78.93
CA LYS A 35 1.61 -18.45 77.53
C LYS A 35 1.96 -17.12 76.86
N SER A 36 2.28 -16.08 77.63
CA SER A 36 2.55 -14.72 77.14
C SER A 36 3.74 -14.66 76.16
N ASN A 37 4.79 -15.43 76.45
CA ASN A 37 6.01 -15.46 75.63
C ASN A 37 5.80 -16.18 74.29
N ASN A 38 4.98 -17.23 74.27
CA ASN A 38 4.69 -18.01 73.06
C ASN A 38 3.71 -17.27 72.12
N ASN A 39 2.75 -16.52 72.70
CA ASN A 39 1.85 -15.65 71.95
C ASN A 39 2.59 -14.46 71.32
N ASN A 40 3.63 -13.93 71.96
CA ASN A 40 4.49 -12.90 71.38
C ASN A 40 5.32 -13.45 70.20
N SER A 41 5.90 -14.65 70.33
CA SER A 41 6.63 -15.32 69.23
C SER A 41 5.75 -15.59 68.01
N TYR A 42 4.48 -16.01 68.20
CA TYR A 42 3.54 -16.17 67.08
C TYR A 42 3.19 -14.84 66.40
N LYS A 43 2.94 -13.79 67.20
CA LYS A 43 2.71 -12.43 66.69
C LYS A 43 3.93 -11.90 65.92
N GLU A 44 5.14 -12.16 66.41
CA GLU A 44 6.42 -11.84 65.76
C GLU A 44 6.53 -12.53 64.39
N ARG A 45 6.38 -13.85 64.35
CA ARG A 45 6.47 -14.65 63.12
C ARG A 45 5.45 -14.21 62.08
N ARG A 46 4.25 -13.81 62.53
CA ARG A 46 3.21 -13.27 61.63
C ARG A 46 3.59 -11.90 61.07
N ARG A 47 4.19 -11.01 61.88
CA ARG A 47 4.73 -9.71 61.42
C ARG A 47 5.87 -9.90 60.41
N GLU A 48 6.76 -10.85 60.65
CA GLU A 48 7.87 -11.18 59.75
C GLU A 48 7.35 -11.70 58.40
N ALA A 49 6.43 -12.66 58.42
CA ALA A 49 5.82 -13.18 57.20
C ALA A 49 5.11 -12.08 56.40
N HIS A 50 4.37 -11.18 57.08
CA HIS A 50 3.73 -10.03 56.45
C HIS A 50 4.76 -9.07 55.83
N THR A 51 5.83 -8.76 56.56
CA THR A 51 6.93 -7.90 56.07
C THR A 51 7.63 -8.51 54.85
N GLN A 52 7.89 -9.83 54.86
CA GLN A 52 8.51 -10.54 53.74
C GLN A 52 7.60 -10.54 52.51
N ALA A 53 6.30 -10.78 52.69
CA ALA A 53 5.33 -10.71 51.60
C ALA A 53 5.23 -9.31 50.99
N GLU A 54 5.23 -8.27 51.82
CA GLU A 54 5.25 -6.87 51.38
C GLU A 54 6.52 -6.53 50.61
N GLN A 55 7.68 -6.97 51.11
CA GLN A 55 8.97 -6.76 50.44
C GLN A 55 8.99 -7.41 49.06
N LYS A 56 8.54 -8.68 48.96
CA LYS A 56 8.40 -9.38 47.67
C LYS A 56 7.49 -8.63 46.70
N ARG A 57 6.37 -8.06 47.18
CA ARG A 57 5.48 -7.22 46.34
C ARG A 57 6.21 -5.98 45.85
N ARG A 58 6.96 -5.29 46.73
CA ARG A 58 7.72 -4.07 46.38
C ARG A 58 8.81 -4.36 45.36
N ASP A 59 9.52 -5.47 45.50
CA ASP A 59 10.57 -5.88 44.57
C ASP A 59 10.00 -6.24 43.20
N ALA A 60 8.84 -6.91 43.15
CA ALA A 60 8.13 -7.17 41.90
C ALA A 60 7.70 -5.87 41.20
N ILE A 61 7.16 -4.90 41.95
CA ILE A 61 6.80 -3.58 41.40
C ILE A 61 8.06 -2.85 40.89
N LYS A 62 9.14 -2.87 41.66
CA LYS A 62 10.40 -2.22 41.28
C LYS A 62 10.93 -2.78 39.96
N LYS A 63 10.95 -4.11 39.82
CA LYS A 63 11.30 -4.77 38.55
C LYS A 63 10.38 -4.34 37.41
N GLY A 64 9.07 -4.25 37.64
CA GLY A 64 8.13 -3.76 36.63
C GLY A 64 8.44 -2.34 36.14
N TYR A 65 8.92 -1.44 37.01
CA TYR A 65 9.37 -0.11 36.60
C TYR A 65 10.67 -0.15 35.79
N GLU A 66 11.60 -1.03 36.15
CA GLU A 66 12.86 -1.24 35.40
C GLU A 66 12.56 -1.74 33.98
N ASP A 67 11.66 -2.73 33.84
CA ASP A 67 11.22 -3.24 32.54
C ASP A 67 10.46 -2.18 31.72
N LEU A 68 9.57 -1.42 32.36
CA LEU A 68 8.80 -0.35 31.71
C LEU A 68 9.70 0.76 31.18
N GLN A 69 10.76 1.10 31.92
CA GLN A 69 11.74 2.10 31.50
C GLN A 69 12.46 1.68 30.21
N LEU A 70 12.72 0.38 30.01
CA LEU A 70 13.36 -0.15 28.80
C LEU A 70 12.44 -0.10 27.57
N LEU A 71 11.13 -0.28 27.76
CA LEU A 71 10.15 -0.31 26.67
C LEU A 71 9.78 1.08 26.14
N VAL A 72 9.96 2.12 26.96
CA VAL A 72 9.56 3.49 26.62
C VAL A 72 10.79 4.27 26.13
N PRO A 73 10.89 4.61 24.83
CA PRO A 73 12.08 5.24 24.26
C PRO A 73 12.50 6.55 24.93
N SER A 74 11.52 7.35 25.39
CA SER A 74 11.80 8.60 26.10
C SER A 74 12.33 8.37 27.52
N CYS A 75 12.19 7.18 28.10
CA CYS A 75 12.74 6.82 29.41
C CYS A 75 14.15 6.18 29.31
N THR A 76 14.52 5.64 28.15
CA THR A 76 15.86 5.08 27.88
C THR A 76 16.86 6.10 27.37
N GLN A 77 16.40 7.14 26.65
CA GLN A 77 17.28 8.15 26.04
C GLN A 77 17.88 9.15 27.03
N GLN A 78 17.36 9.24 28.26
CA GLN A 78 17.95 10.07 29.32
C GLN A 78 19.10 9.34 30.02
N ASP A 79 20.27 9.49 29.39
CA ASP A 79 21.61 9.62 29.97
C ASP A 79 22.31 8.40 30.60
N ALA A 80 23.33 7.93 29.87
CA ALA A 80 24.56 7.37 30.44
C ALA A 80 25.44 8.42 31.17
N VAL A 81 24.97 9.68 31.30
CA VAL A 81 25.76 10.85 31.77
C VAL A 81 25.16 11.49 33.04
N SER A 82 23.93 11.20 33.41
CA SER A 82 23.25 11.75 34.58
C SER A 82 22.93 10.61 35.54
N SER A 83 23.53 10.64 36.73
CA SER A 83 23.28 9.71 37.83
C SER A 83 21.83 9.79 38.38
N TYR A 84 20.99 10.67 37.83
CA TYR A 84 19.63 10.90 38.30
C TYR A 84 18.64 9.90 37.70
N LYS A 85 18.21 8.93 38.51
CA LYS A 85 17.14 7.98 38.14
C LYS A 85 15.81 8.72 37.97
N LEU A 86 15.11 8.44 36.88
CA LEU A 86 13.77 8.99 36.64
C LEU A 86 12.80 8.65 37.78
N SER A 87 11.94 9.62 38.13
CA SER A 87 10.91 9.40 39.14
C SER A 87 9.85 8.43 38.62
N LYS A 88 9.23 7.65 39.51
CA LYS A 88 8.14 6.73 39.16
C LYS A 88 7.00 7.45 38.43
N ALA A 89 6.64 8.64 38.89
CA ALA A 89 5.61 9.47 38.25
C ALA A 89 6.00 9.87 36.81
N ALA A 90 7.27 10.25 36.59
CA ALA A 90 7.75 10.61 35.25
C ALA A 90 7.76 9.39 34.30
N ILE A 91 8.15 8.20 34.79
CA ILE A 91 8.10 6.97 33.99
C ILE A 91 6.66 6.70 33.56
N LEU A 92 5.70 6.71 34.50
CA LEU A 92 4.29 6.47 34.19
C LEU A 92 3.73 7.48 33.18
N GLN A 93 4.03 8.78 33.38
CA GLN A 93 3.58 9.83 32.49
C GLN A 93 4.09 9.62 31.05
N ARG A 94 5.40 9.35 30.90
CA ARG A 94 6.00 9.05 29.60
C ARG A 94 5.46 7.78 28.97
N SER A 95 5.15 6.75 29.78
CA SER A 95 4.50 5.53 29.29
C SER A 95 3.11 5.81 28.72
N VAL A 96 2.31 6.64 29.39
CA VAL A 96 0.97 7.02 28.92
C VAL A 96 1.06 7.77 27.58
N GLU A 97 1.95 8.75 27.50
CA GLU A 97 2.21 9.49 26.26
C GLU A 97 2.66 8.54 25.15
N TYR A 98 3.58 7.62 25.43
CA TYR A 98 4.05 6.66 24.45
C TYR A 98 2.93 5.73 23.94
N ILE A 99 2.06 5.23 24.83
CA ILE A 99 0.88 4.46 24.44
C ILE A 99 -0.03 5.27 23.52
N GLN A 100 -0.29 6.54 23.84
CA GLN A 100 -1.09 7.42 22.99
C GLN A 100 -0.46 7.60 21.61
N THR A 101 0.86 7.80 21.53
CA THR A 101 1.55 7.90 20.22
C THR A 101 1.46 6.59 19.44
N LEU A 102 1.62 5.43 20.08
CA LEU A 102 1.49 4.13 19.43
C LEU A 102 0.07 3.90 18.90
N GLN A 103 -0.96 4.31 19.65
CA GLN A 103 -2.35 4.25 19.21
C GLN A 103 -2.60 5.15 17.99
N GLN A 104 -2.10 6.37 18.00
CA GLN A 104 -2.20 7.29 16.86
C GLN A 104 -1.48 6.74 15.62
N GLN A 105 -0.27 6.20 15.78
CA GLN A 105 0.47 5.58 14.69
C GLN A 105 -0.23 4.33 14.15
N LYS A 106 -0.79 3.49 15.03
CA LYS A 106 -1.58 2.32 14.64
C LYS A 106 -2.77 2.75 13.78
N HIS A 107 -3.56 3.73 14.25
CA HIS A 107 -4.69 4.28 13.51
C HIS A 107 -4.30 4.85 12.15
N LYS A 108 -3.17 5.57 12.09
CA LYS A 108 -2.63 6.11 10.83
C LYS A 108 -2.30 4.99 9.84
N ARG A 109 -1.55 3.97 10.28
CA ARG A 109 -1.18 2.83 9.43
C ARG A 109 -2.40 2.03 8.97
N GLU A 110 -3.42 1.89 9.82
CA GLU A 110 -4.67 1.22 9.45
C GLU A 110 -5.43 1.97 8.35
N LYS A 111 -5.46 3.31 8.39
CA LYS A 111 -6.05 4.14 7.33
C LYS A 111 -5.29 4.05 6.01
N GLU A 112 -3.96 4.08 6.07
CA GLU A 112 -3.12 3.91 4.88
C GLU A 112 -3.39 2.54 4.25
N LEU A 113 -3.40 1.48 5.05
CA LEU A 113 -3.68 0.12 4.59
C LEU A 113 -5.07 0.01 3.95
N GLN A 114 -6.11 0.63 4.53
CA GLN A 114 -7.44 0.69 3.90
C GLN A 114 -7.42 1.40 2.55
N THR A 115 -6.61 2.45 2.40
CA THR A 115 -6.49 3.20 1.15
C THR A 115 -5.81 2.35 0.08
N LEU A 116 -4.68 1.72 0.41
CA LEU A 116 -3.98 0.80 -0.50
C LEU A 116 -4.87 -0.38 -0.92
N ARG A 117 -5.66 -0.95 0.00
CA ARG A 117 -6.63 -2.01 -0.35
C ARG A 117 -7.66 -1.56 -1.39
N LYS A 118 -8.17 -0.33 -1.28
CA LYS A 118 -9.11 0.22 -2.26
C LYS A 118 -8.45 0.43 -3.62
N GLU A 119 -7.20 0.88 -3.64
CA GLU A 119 -6.43 1.05 -4.88
C GLU A 119 -6.19 -0.27 -5.58
N VAL A 120 -5.74 -1.30 -4.86
CA VAL A 120 -5.57 -2.65 -5.40
C VAL A 120 -6.87 -3.18 -6.00
N LEU A 121 -7.99 -3.00 -5.30
CA LEU A 121 -9.31 -3.41 -5.82
C LEU A 121 -9.67 -2.65 -7.10
N GLY A 122 -9.41 -1.35 -7.16
CA GLY A 122 -9.64 -0.53 -8.36
C GLY A 122 -8.81 -1.00 -9.54
N LEU A 123 -7.51 -1.25 -9.33
CA LEU A 123 -6.60 -1.78 -10.35
C LEU A 123 -7.05 -3.16 -10.84
N GLU A 124 -7.50 -4.03 -9.95
CA GLU A 124 -8.00 -5.36 -10.29
C GLU A 124 -9.28 -5.30 -11.14
N ILE A 125 -10.21 -4.41 -10.80
CA ILE A 125 -11.41 -4.16 -11.62
C ILE A 125 -11.01 -3.66 -13.01
N MET A 126 -10.07 -2.71 -13.11
CA MET A 126 -9.60 -2.19 -14.41
C MET A 126 -8.94 -3.29 -15.24
N ARG A 127 -8.01 -4.07 -14.65
CA ARG A 127 -7.36 -5.21 -15.30
C ARG A 127 -8.41 -6.17 -15.87
N ASN A 128 -9.38 -6.59 -15.05
CA ASN A 128 -10.42 -7.52 -15.47
C ASN A 128 -11.28 -6.95 -16.62
N ASN A 129 -11.58 -5.65 -16.60
CA ASN A 129 -12.30 -5.00 -17.72
C ASN A 129 -11.49 -5.03 -19.02
N TYR A 130 -10.18 -4.74 -18.95
CA TYR A 130 -9.31 -4.80 -20.13
C TYR A 130 -9.16 -6.23 -20.67
N GLU A 131 -8.99 -7.22 -19.80
CA GLU A 131 -8.92 -8.63 -20.20
C GLU A 131 -10.18 -9.07 -20.94
N GLN A 132 -11.36 -8.69 -20.46
CA GLN A 132 -12.63 -8.99 -21.13
C GLN A 132 -12.74 -8.33 -22.51
N MET A 133 -12.33 -7.07 -22.62
CA MET A 133 -12.38 -6.33 -23.89
C MET A 133 -11.46 -6.96 -24.95
N VAL A 134 -10.24 -7.35 -24.57
CA VAL A 134 -9.30 -8.05 -25.45
C VAL A 134 -9.89 -9.38 -25.90
N HIS A 135 -10.46 -10.16 -24.98
CA HIS A 135 -11.07 -11.45 -25.31
C HIS A 135 -12.23 -11.32 -26.31
N GLN A 136 -13.11 -10.33 -26.11
CA GLN A 136 -14.21 -10.04 -27.04
C GLN A 136 -13.71 -9.60 -28.41
N GLN A 137 -12.68 -8.75 -28.45
CA GLN A 137 -12.09 -8.29 -29.72
C GLN A 137 -11.49 -9.46 -30.51
N GLN A 138 -10.81 -10.39 -29.82
CA GLN A 138 -10.19 -11.55 -30.45
C GLN A 138 -11.24 -12.52 -31.01
N GLN A 139 -12.35 -12.75 -30.30
CA GLN A 139 -13.48 -13.55 -30.80
C GLN A 139 -14.14 -12.92 -32.04
N GLN A 140 -14.33 -11.59 -32.06
CA GLN A 140 -14.91 -10.91 -33.23
C GLN A 140 -14.05 -11.07 -34.49
N GLN A 141 -12.71 -11.01 -34.37
CA GLN A 141 -11.81 -11.21 -35.50
C GLN A 141 -11.88 -12.64 -36.05
N GLN A 142 -11.98 -13.66 -35.19
CA GLN A 142 -12.13 -15.06 -35.65
C GLN A 142 -13.43 -15.28 -36.42
N GLN A 143 -14.56 -14.72 -35.96
CA GLN A 143 -15.82 -14.80 -36.69
C GLN A 143 -15.78 -14.10 -38.06
N GLN A 144 -15.10 -12.95 -38.16
CA GLN A 144 -14.93 -12.27 -39.45
C GLN A 144 -14.08 -13.08 -40.44
N GLN A 145 -13.01 -13.74 -39.98
CA GLN A 145 -12.19 -14.59 -40.84
C GLN A 145 -12.95 -15.81 -41.36
N GLN A 146 -13.76 -16.46 -40.51
CA GLN A 146 -14.60 -17.59 -40.93
C GLN A 146 -15.66 -17.17 -41.97
N ARG A 147 -16.31 -16.01 -41.81
CA ARG A 147 -17.25 -15.47 -42.82
C ARG A 147 -16.56 -15.18 -44.16
N ARG A 148 -15.32 -14.69 -44.14
CA ARG A 148 -14.56 -14.36 -45.34
C ARG A 148 -14.17 -15.60 -46.15
N GLN A 149 -13.76 -16.68 -45.49
CA GLN A 149 -13.42 -17.95 -46.15
C GLN A 149 -14.63 -18.61 -46.82
N GLN A 150 -15.84 -18.48 -46.24
CA GLN A 150 -17.06 -19.01 -46.87
C GLN A 150 -17.46 -18.24 -48.15
N GLN A 151 -17.11 -16.96 -48.29
CA GLN A 151 -17.36 -16.18 -49.52
C GLN A 151 -16.33 -16.45 -50.63
N THR A 152 -15.05 -16.69 -50.31
CA THR A 152 -14.01 -16.97 -51.32
C THR A 152 -14.27 -18.28 -52.09
N SER A 153 -14.88 -19.28 -51.46
CA SER A 153 -15.23 -20.56 -52.10
C SER A 153 -16.30 -20.43 -53.20
N GLN A 154 -17.10 -19.36 -53.21
CA GLN A 154 -18.11 -19.13 -54.27
C GLN A 154 -17.57 -18.34 -55.47
N GLN A 155 -16.47 -17.60 -55.34
CA GLN A 155 -15.86 -16.81 -56.42
C GLN A 155 -14.76 -17.54 -57.22
N SER A 156 -14.26 -18.67 -56.70
CA SER A 156 -13.17 -19.44 -57.33
C SER A 156 -13.53 -20.08 -58.68
N SER A 157 -14.80 -20.06 -59.11
CA SER A 157 -15.21 -20.56 -60.44
C SER A 157 -15.08 -19.54 -61.58
N GLN A 158 -14.72 -18.26 -61.31
CA GLN A 158 -14.69 -17.20 -62.33
C GLN A 158 -13.32 -16.54 -62.57
N ILE A 159 -12.35 -16.64 -61.65
CA ILE A 159 -11.11 -15.82 -61.68
C ILE A 159 -9.96 -16.44 -62.51
N SER A 160 -10.10 -17.70 -62.95
CA SER A 160 -9.02 -18.42 -63.67
C SER A 160 -8.62 -17.78 -65.02
N SER A 161 -9.49 -16.99 -65.65
CA SER A 161 -9.19 -16.35 -66.94
C SER A 161 -8.36 -15.06 -66.85
N ASP A 162 -8.36 -14.36 -65.71
CA ASP A 162 -7.76 -13.01 -65.62
C ASP A 162 -6.29 -13.02 -65.14
N LEU A 163 -5.84 -14.13 -64.55
CA LEU A 163 -4.52 -14.23 -63.90
C LEU A 163 -3.33 -14.44 -64.85
N MET A 164 -3.55 -14.67 -66.15
CA MET A 164 -2.45 -14.80 -67.12
C MET A 164 -2.02 -13.47 -67.77
N ASN A 165 -2.65 -12.34 -67.42
CA ASN A 165 -2.39 -11.03 -68.06
C ASN A 165 -1.86 -9.94 -67.11
N TYR A 166 -1.33 -10.30 -65.93
CA TYR A 166 -0.82 -9.34 -64.93
C TYR A 166 0.69 -9.49 -64.65
N ASN A 167 1.46 -10.06 -65.57
CA ASN A 167 2.91 -10.27 -65.42
C ASN A 167 3.78 -9.17 -66.05
N ASN A 168 3.31 -7.91 -66.10
CA ASN A 168 4.09 -6.81 -66.71
C ASN A 168 4.13 -5.49 -65.91
N ASN A 169 3.82 -5.47 -64.60
CA ASN A 169 3.98 -4.25 -63.79
C ASN A 169 4.67 -4.53 -62.44
N GLU A 170 5.80 -5.21 -62.46
CA GLU A 170 6.65 -5.39 -61.27
C GLU A 170 7.57 -4.18 -60.97
N HIS A 171 7.52 -3.06 -61.71
CA HIS A 171 8.38 -1.89 -61.45
C HIS A 171 7.62 -0.56 -61.37
N GLN A 172 6.89 -0.38 -60.26
CA GLN A 172 6.92 0.90 -59.54
C GLN A 172 7.17 0.61 -58.05
N MET A 173 8.17 -0.23 -57.77
CA MET A 173 8.60 -0.51 -56.41
C MET A 173 9.21 0.77 -55.84
N ILE A 174 8.52 1.40 -54.89
CA ILE A 174 9.10 2.46 -54.07
C ILE A 174 10.37 1.87 -53.45
N SER A 175 11.53 2.40 -53.83
CA SER A 175 12.83 1.97 -53.32
C SER A 175 12.83 1.99 -51.79
N ASP A 176 13.50 1.01 -51.18
CA ASP A 176 13.66 0.97 -49.72
C ASP A 176 14.34 2.24 -49.18
N GLU A 177 15.19 2.87 -50.00
CA GLU A 177 15.80 4.18 -49.71
C GLU A 177 14.73 5.28 -49.54
N MET A 178 13.72 5.31 -50.42
CA MET A 178 12.62 6.28 -50.30
C MET A 178 11.76 5.99 -49.06
N LYS A 179 11.52 4.70 -48.74
CA LYS A 179 10.79 4.34 -47.52
C LYS A 179 11.54 4.79 -46.27
N PHE A 180 12.86 4.63 -46.26
CA PHE A 180 13.71 5.07 -45.16
C PHE A 180 13.70 6.59 -45.00
N GLU A 181 13.86 7.34 -46.09
CA GLU A 181 13.83 8.81 -46.05
C GLU A 181 12.46 9.37 -45.61
N ILE A 182 11.35 8.73 -46.01
CA ILE A 182 10.01 9.08 -45.50
C ILE A 182 9.93 8.88 -43.99
N PHE A 183 10.37 7.72 -43.50
CA PHE A 183 10.32 7.40 -42.08
C PHE A 183 11.21 8.35 -41.26
N LYS A 184 12.43 8.58 -41.73
CA LYS A 184 13.39 9.50 -41.11
C LYS A 184 12.82 10.91 -41.02
N THR A 185 12.30 11.44 -42.12
CA THR A 185 11.69 12.79 -42.15
C THR A 185 10.51 12.91 -41.19
N LEU A 186 9.69 11.86 -41.08
CA LEU A 186 8.58 11.82 -40.13
C LEU A 186 9.09 11.84 -38.68
N CYS A 187 10.07 10.99 -38.36
CA CYS A 187 10.65 10.91 -37.02
C CYS A 187 11.36 12.20 -36.61
N ASP A 188 12.13 12.80 -37.51
CA ASP A 188 12.82 14.06 -37.28
C ASP A 188 11.82 15.19 -37.05
N GLY A 189 10.75 15.26 -37.83
CA GLY A 189 9.69 16.24 -37.65
C GLY A 189 8.96 16.10 -36.31
N LEU A 190 8.64 14.86 -35.91
CA LEU A 190 8.05 14.58 -34.61
C LEU A 190 9.00 14.94 -33.48
N PHE A 191 10.28 14.59 -33.59
CA PHE A 191 11.28 14.89 -32.58
C PHE A 191 11.48 16.40 -32.38
N LEU A 192 11.59 17.17 -33.46
CA LEU A 192 11.70 18.64 -33.37
C LEU A 192 10.46 19.25 -32.72
N SER A 193 9.26 18.76 -33.05
CA SER A 193 8.04 19.23 -32.40
C SER A 193 7.98 18.88 -30.92
N PHE A 194 8.56 17.74 -30.52
CA PHE A 194 8.67 17.34 -29.14
C PHE A 194 9.65 18.25 -28.38
N ASP A 195 10.83 18.48 -28.96
CA ASP A 195 11.88 19.31 -28.37
C ASP A 195 11.44 20.76 -28.14
N ASP A 196 10.64 21.32 -29.08
CA ASP A 196 10.08 22.67 -28.95
C ASP A 196 8.94 22.77 -27.91
N SER A 197 8.15 21.69 -27.74
CA SER A 197 6.92 21.73 -26.94
C SER A 197 7.05 21.15 -25.52
N VAL A 198 8.05 20.30 -25.27
CA VAL A 198 8.20 19.58 -24.01
C VAL A 198 9.30 20.20 -23.15
N ASN A 199 8.90 20.71 -21.97
CA ASN A 199 9.82 21.32 -21.02
C ASN A 199 10.14 20.38 -19.84
N VAL A 200 11.42 20.27 -19.49
CA VAL A 200 11.95 19.40 -18.43
C VAL A 200 12.10 20.05 -17.05
N GLY A 201 11.47 21.21 -16.80
CA GLY A 201 11.64 21.97 -15.55
C GLY A 201 11.14 21.30 -14.26
N SER A 202 10.14 20.41 -14.33
CA SER A 202 9.68 19.58 -13.20
C SER A 202 8.89 18.37 -13.70
N PHE A 203 8.72 17.33 -12.88
CA PHE A 203 7.93 16.16 -13.29
C PHE A 203 6.48 16.51 -13.67
N ASN A 204 5.85 17.43 -12.95
CA ASN A 204 4.48 17.87 -13.25
C ASN A 204 4.41 18.63 -14.57
N GLN A 205 5.41 19.45 -14.88
CA GLN A 205 5.47 20.20 -16.13
C GLN A 205 5.83 19.28 -17.31
N LEU A 206 6.79 18.38 -17.13
CA LEU A 206 7.18 17.38 -18.11
C LEU A 206 6.00 16.49 -18.48
N SER A 207 5.30 15.92 -17.49
CA SER A 207 4.14 15.07 -17.74
C SER A 207 3.02 15.84 -18.44
N ALA A 208 2.67 17.04 -17.98
CA ALA A 208 1.63 17.85 -18.61
C ALA A 208 1.97 18.25 -20.07
N CYS A 209 3.20 18.69 -20.33
CA CYS A 209 3.64 19.04 -21.68
C CYS A 209 3.74 17.82 -22.60
N THR A 210 4.20 16.68 -22.09
CA THR A 210 4.30 15.43 -22.86
C THR A 210 2.91 14.92 -23.26
N PHE A 211 1.95 14.91 -22.32
CA PHE A 211 0.58 14.52 -22.63
C PHE A 211 -0.06 15.45 -23.66
N ARG A 212 0.11 16.77 -23.49
CA ARG A 212 -0.40 17.74 -24.45
C ARG A 212 0.22 17.56 -25.83
N TRP A 213 1.54 17.37 -25.91
CA TRP A 213 2.20 17.10 -27.20
C TRP A 213 1.69 15.82 -27.86
N LEU A 214 1.48 14.74 -27.11
CA LEU A 214 0.91 13.50 -27.64
C LEU A 214 -0.51 13.72 -28.19
N GLU A 215 -1.34 14.47 -27.47
CA GLU A 215 -2.72 14.79 -27.88
C GLU A 215 -2.76 15.71 -29.10
N ASP A 216 -1.80 16.62 -29.24
CA ASP A 216 -1.79 17.61 -30.32
C ASP A 216 -1.05 17.12 -31.57
N GLN A 217 0.05 16.38 -31.44
CA GLN A 217 0.92 16.01 -32.57
C GLN A 217 0.79 14.55 -33.00
N CYS A 218 0.50 13.63 -32.08
CA CYS A 218 0.50 12.18 -32.33
C CYS A 218 -0.90 11.59 -32.63
N GLN A 219 -1.92 12.42 -32.83
CA GLN A 219 -3.22 11.92 -33.25
C GLN A 219 -3.16 11.33 -34.67
N PRO A 220 -3.93 10.25 -34.97
CA PRO A 220 -3.93 9.62 -36.29
C PRO A 220 -4.22 10.58 -37.44
N ARG A 221 -5.01 11.63 -37.21
CA ARG A 221 -5.31 12.66 -38.21
C ARG A 221 -4.07 13.50 -38.55
N ASN A 222 -3.33 13.91 -37.54
CA ASN A 222 -2.17 14.79 -37.69
C ASN A 222 -0.98 14.03 -38.29
N LEU A 223 -0.75 12.80 -37.83
CA LEU A 223 0.25 11.91 -38.44
C LEU A 223 -0.03 11.65 -39.92
N ARG A 224 -1.30 11.43 -40.30
CA ARG A 224 -1.68 11.30 -41.71
C ARG A 224 -1.38 12.57 -42.50
N GLN A 225 -1.65 13.75 -41.92
CA GLN A 225 -1.39 15.02 -42.58
C GLN A 225 0.11 15.26 -42.79
N ILE A 226 0.94 15.00 -41.78
CA ILE A 226 2.40 15.08 -41.87
C ILE A 226 2.92 14.11 -42.94
N MET A 227 2.42 12.87 -42.95
CA MET A 227 2.81 11.87 -43.94
C MET A 227 2.45 12.29 -45.37
N VAL A 228 1.27 12.86 -45.59
CA VAL A 228 0.86 13.38 -46.91
C VAL A 228 1.78 14.52 -47.33
N GLN A 229 2.13 15.43 -46.42
CA GLN A 229 3.05 16.53 -46.72
C GLN A 229 4.45 16.03 -47.11
N ILE A 230 4.99 15.02 -46.40
CA ILE A 230 6.29 14.41 -46.74
C ILE A 230 6.23 13.75 -48.12
N LEU A 231 5.16 13.01 -48.42
CA LEU A 231 4.98 12.37 -49.72
C LEU A 231 4.84 13.38 -50.86
N GLU A 232 4.18 14.51 -50.63
CA GLU A 232 4.09 15.62 -51.59
C GLU A 232 5.46 16.27 -51.84
N GLN A 233 6.22 16.54 -50.77
CA GLN A 233 7.57 17.10 -50.88
C GLN A 233 8.52 16.20 -51.66
N LEU A 234 8.47 14.88 -51.43
CA LEU A 234 9.28 13.91 -52.15
C LEU A 234 8.84 13.78 -53.61
N LYS A 235 7.53 13.87 -53.88
CA LYS A 235 7.02 13.88 -55.25
C LYS A 235 7.55 15.08 -56.05
N THR A 236 7.71 16.25 -55.41
CA THR A 236 8.35 17.42 -56.04
C THR A 236 9.87 17.32 -56.21
N GLN A 237 10.55 16.41 -55.50
CA GLN A 237 12.00 16.18 -55.68
C GLN A 237 12.32 15.18 -56.81
N ILE A 238 11.32 14.41 -57.24
CA ILE A 238 11.46 13.36 -58.27
C ILE A 238 11.01 13.88 -59.67
N ALA A 239 10.37 15.04 -59.75
CA ALA A 239 9.95 15.70 -60.99
C ALA A 239 10.96 16.78 -61.43
#